data_AF-A0A4P9CF89-F1
#
_entry.id   AF-A0A4P9CF89-F1
#
_cell.length_a   1.000
_cell.length_b   1.000
_cell.length_c   1.000
_cell.angle_alpha   90.00
_cell.angle_beta   90.00
_cell.angle_gamma   90.00
#
_symmetry.space_group_name_H-M   'P 1'
#
loop_
_entity.id
_entity.type
_entity.pdbx_description
1 polymer ?
#
loop_
_entity_poly.entity_id
_entity_poly.type
_entity_poly.pdbx_seq_one_letter_code
_entity_poly.pdbx_strand_id
1 'polypeptide(L)'
;MIAKGPVIMGITGTILSTVATYFGGWDTALQTLVILMLIDYVTGLIVAGVFKNSTKTETGALESKAGFKGLLRKGVALMVVLIACRLDMLIGTNFVRDAAVIAYCINEILSIVENAGLMGVPIPEPITKAIEILKNKNEEKESGGTK
;
A
#
# COMPACT_ATOMS: atom_id res chain seq x y z
N MET A 1 -23.90 20.20 -21.71
CA MET A 1 -22.91 19.11 -21.51
C MET A 1 -22.79 18.68 -20.03
N ILE A 2 -23.89 18.65 -19.25
CA ILE A 2 -23.85 18.48 -17.76
C ILE A 2 -24.27 17.06 -17.30
N ALA A 3 -24.86 16.24 -18.17
CA ALA A 3 -25.42 14.93 -17.79
C ALA A 3 -24.41 13.78 -17.63
N LYS A 4 -23.16 13.93 -18.09
CA LYS A 4 -22.15 12.84 -18.01
C LYS A 4 -21.50 12.72 -16.62
N GLY A 5 -21.34 13.84 -15.90
CA GLY A 5 -20.70 13.85 -14.58
C GLY A 5 -21.45 13.03 -13.52
N PRO A 6 -22.77 13.23 -13.33
CA PRO A 6 -23.56 12.49 -12.34
C PRO A 6 -23.65 10.99 -12.64
N VAL A 7 -23.73 10.62 -13.93
CA VAL A 7 -23.79 9.21 -14.37
C VAL A 7 -22.46 8.50 -14.12
N ILE A 8 -21.33 9.16 -14.40
CA ILE A 8 -20.00 8.59 -14.12
C ILE A 8 -19.79 8.40 -12.62
N MET A 9 -20.18 9.37 -11.78
CA MET A 9 -20.11 9.25 -10.33
C MET A 9 -21.02 8.14 -9.78
N GLY A 10 -22.20 7.97 -10.39
CA GLY A 10 -23.12 6.89 -10.03
C GLY A 10 -22.55 5.50 -10.35
N ILE A 11 -21.96 5.32 -11.53
CA ILE A 11 -21.37 4.04 -11.95
C ILE A 11 -20.11 3.70 -11.14
N THR A 12 -19.24 4.67 -10.87
CA THR A 12 -18.07 4.43 -10.01
C THR A 12 -18.49 4.12 -8.59
N GLY A 13 -19.49 4.83 -8.07
CA GLY A 13 -20.04 4.60 -6.73
C GLY A 13 -20.62 3.19 -6.55
N THR A 14 -21.37 2.67 -7.53
CA THR A 14 -21.94 1.32 -7.44
C THR A 14 -20.88 0.22 -7.49
N ILE A 15 -19.86 0.37 -8.35
CA ILE A 15 -18.74 -0.57 -8.43
C ILE A 15 -17.95 -0.59 -7.12
N LEU A 16 -17.56 0.59 -6.61
CA LEU A 16 -16.82 0.72 -5.35
C LEU A 16 -17.62 0.17 -4.16
N SER A 17 -18.93 0.45 -4.09
CA SER A 17 -19.80 -0.07 -3.04
C SER A 17 -19.92 -1.59 -3.10
N THR A 18 -20.01 -2.16 -4.30
CA THR A 18 -20.08 -3.62 -4.49
C THR A 18 -18.79 -4.27 -4.03
N VAL A 19 -17.64 -3.72 -4.44
CA VAL A 19 -16.32 -4.18 -4.00
C VAL A 19 -16.18 -4.09 -2.48
N ALA A 20 -16.53 -2.97 -1.86
CA ALA A 20 -16.44 -2.78 -0.41
C ALA A 20 -17.25 -3.82 0.39
N THR A 21 -18.37 -4.29 -0.17
CA THR A 21 -19.20 -5.34 0.46
C THR A 21 -18.44 -6.67 0.55
N TYR A 22 -17.60 -7.00 -0.43
CA TYR A 22 -16.78 -8.20 -0.40
C TYR A 22 -15.64 -8.15 0.63
N PHE A 23 -15.17 -6.95 0.97
CA PHE A 23 -14.18 -6.71 2.02
C PHE A 23 -14.76 -6.69 3.44
N GLY A 24 -16.04 -7.07 3.60
CA GLY A 24 -16.72 -7.10 4.89
C GLY A 24 -17.22 -5.73 5.34
N GLY A 25 -17.17 -4.74 4.45
CA GLY A 25 -17.59 -3.37 4.71
C GLY A 25 -16.49 -2.33 4.44
N TRP A 26 -16.86 -1.06 4.56
CA TRP A 26 -15.98 0.09 4.40
C TRP A 26 -15.68 0.75 5.76
N ASP A 27 -14.99 0.02 6.62
CA ASP A 27 -14.69 0.46 7.99
C ASP A 27 -13.35 1.21 8.12
N THR A 28 -13.07 1.65 9.34
CA THR A 28 -11.86 2.43 9.66
C THR A 28 -10.57 1.70 9.32
N ALA A 29 -10.52 0.37 9.50
CA ALA A 29 -9.33 -0.42 9.22
C ALA A 29 -9.00 -0.40 7.71
N LEU A 30 -9.99 -0.72 6.87
CA LEU A 30 -9.81 -0.71 5.41
C LEU A 30 -9.55 0.72 4.88
N GLN A 31 -10.27 1.72 5.39
CA GLN A 31 -10.05 3.13 5.05
C GLN A 31 -8.61 3.57 5.35
N THR A 32 -8.11 3.22 6.55
CA THR A 32 -6.74 3.55 6.96
C THR A 32 -5.72 2.96 6.00
N LEU A 33 -5.88 1.68 5.66
CA LEU A 33 -4.97 1.01 4.73
C LEU A 33 -4.95 1.68 3.34
N VAL A 34 -6.13 1.99 2.80
CA VAL A 34 -6.24 2.65 1.48
C VAL A 34 -5.62 4.04 1.50
N ILE A 35 -5.80 4.80 2.59
CA ILE A 35 -5.18 6.12 2.76
C ILE A 35 -3.65 5.99 2.80
N LEU A 36 -3.11 5.04 3.55
CA LEU A 36 -1.67 4.79 3.60
C LEU A 36 -1.12 4.39 2.21
N MET A 37 -1.81 3.49 1.51
CA MET A 37 -1.47 3.10 0.14
C MET A 37 -1.44 4.30 -0.82
N LEU A 38 -2.41 5.22 -0.69
CA LEU A 38 -2.48 6.43 -1.49
C LEU A 38 -1.30 7.37 -1.19
N ILE A 39 -1.02 7.63 0.08
CA ILE A 39 0.09 8.49 0.51
C ILE A 39 1.42 7.92 0.03
N ASP A 40 1.65 6.62 0.22
CA ASP A 40 2.88 5.98 -0.23
C ASP A 40 3.03 6.04 -1.76
N TYR A 41 1.94 5.83 -2.51
CA TYR A 41 1.99 5.94 -3.97
C TYR A 41 2.33 7.38 -4.43
N VAL A 42 1.68 8.38 -3.83
CA VAL A 42 1.93 9.80 -4.16
C VAL A 42 3.35 10.21 -3.78
N THR A 43 3.80 9.88 -2.57
CA THR A 43 5.17 10.19 -2.13
C THR A 43 6.21 9.47 -2.97
N GLY A 44 5.98 8.21 -3.34
CA GLY A 44 6.85 7.45 -4.23
C GLY A 44 6.94 8.05 -5.64
N LEU A 45 5.84 8.57 -6.19
CA LEU A 45 5.85 9.29 -7.47
C LEU A 45 6.64 10.61 -7.37
N ILE A 46 6.48 11.36 -6.26
CA ILE A 46 7.24 12.60 -6.02
C ILE A 46 8.73 12.30 -5.94
N VAL A 47 9.13 11.29 -5.17
CA VAL A 47 10.54 10.87 -5.05
C VAL A 47 11.10 10.46 -6.41
N ALA A 48 10.37 9.63 -7.17
CA ALA A 48 10.81 9.18 -8.49
C ALA A 48 10.91 10.33 -9.53
N GLY A 49 9.98 11.29 -9.49
CA GLY A 49 9.92 12.39 -10.46
C GLY A 49 10.82 13.59 -10.13
N VAL A 50 10.88 13.99 -8.86
CA VAL A 50 11.55 15.23 -8.43
C VAL A 50 12.99 14.95 -8.01
N PHE A 51 13.22 13.91 -7.21
CA PHE A 51 14.54 13.66 -6.65
C PHE A 51 15.44 12.88 -7.61
N LYS A 52 14.89 12.33 -8.72
CA LYS A 52 15.57 11.49 -9.74
C LYS A 52 16.42 10.34 -9.19
N ASN A 53 16.39 10.12 -7.88
CA ASN A 53 17.20 9.18 -7.14
C ASN A 53 16.33 7.98 -6.79
N SER A 54 15.77 7.35 -7.82
CA SER A 54 15.20 6.02 -7.66
C SER A 54 16.35 5.03 -7.80
N THR A 55 16.65 4.30 -6.73
CA THR A 55 17.55 3.13 -6.71
C THR A 55 17.06 1.97 -7.59
N LYS A 56 16.08 2.17 -8.49
CA LYS A 56 15.47 1.12 -9.33
C LYS A 56 15.51 1.34 -10.84
N THR A 57 16.17 2.37 -11.35
CA THR A 57 16.38 2.49 -12.81
C THR A 57 17.61 3.35 -13.12
N GLU A 58 18.50 2.83 -13.97
CA GLU A 58 19.70 3.50 -14.49
C GLU A 58 19.42 4.79 -15.27
N THR A 59 18.15 5.16 -15.53
CA THR A 59 17.80 6.21 -16.50
C THR A 59 17.02 7.42 -15.95
N GLY A 60 16.75 7.51 -14.64
CA GLY A 60 16.34 8.77 -13.99
C GLY A 60 15.10 9.49 -14.56
N ALA A 61 14.26 8.78 -15.32
CA ALA A 61 13.02 9.29 -15.89
C ALA A 61 11.84 8.48 -15.35
N LEU A 62 10.71 9.16 -15.14
CA LEU A 62 9.41 8.57 -14.78
C LEU A 62 9.00 7.52 -15.84
N GLU A 63 9.50 6.29 -15.71
CA GLU A 63 8.95 5.17 -16.47
C GLU A 63 7.63 4.78 -15.80
N SER A 64 6.52 5.00 -16.49
CA SER A 64 5.18 4.58 -16.07
C SER A 64 5.12 3.11 -15.59
N LYS A 65 6.06 2.27 -16.02
CA LYS A 65 6.17 0.86 -15.62
C LYS A 65 6.55 0.69 -14.15
N ALA A 66 7.38 1.57 -13.58
CA ALA A 66 7.77 1.49 -12.17
C ALA A 66 6.59 1.82 -11.25
N GLY A 67 5.86 2.89 -11.55
CA GLY A 67 4.63 3.27 -10.83
C GLY A 67 3.53 2.21 -10.98
N PHE A 68 3.37 1.62 -12.16
CA PHE A 68 2.42 0.55 -12.40
C PHE A 68 2.76 -0.73 -11.62
N LYS A 69 4.05 -1.11 -11.58
CA LYS A 69 4.52 -2.25 -10.77
C LYS A 69 4.26 -2.04 -9.28
N GLY A 70 4.43 -0.82 -8.78
CA GLY A 70 4.07 -0.46 -7.40
C GLY A 70 2.58 -0.63 -7.14
N LEU A 71 1.73 -0.11 -8.04
CA LEU A 71 0.28 -0.21 -7.91
C LEU A 71 -0.22 -1.67 -7.95
N LEU A 72 0.34 -2.50 -8.84
CA LEU A 72 0.03 -3.93 -8.89
C LEU A 72 0.31 -4.65 -7.57
N ARG A 73 1.43 -4.34 -6.91
CA ARG A 73 1.77 -4.92 -5.59
C ARG A 73 0.73 -4.55 -4.53
N LYS A 74 0.26 -3.30 -4.52
CA LYS A 74 -0.81 -2.86 -3.61
C LYS A 74 -2.15 -3.54 -3.93
N GLY A 75 -2.43 -3.77 -5.21
CA GLY A 75 -3.58 -4.57 -5.64
C GLY A 75 -3.54 -6.00 -5.08
N VAL A 76 -2.36 -6.64 -5.07
CA VAL A 76 -2.17 -7.95 -4.44
C VAL A 76 -2.36 -7.89 -2.93
N ALA A 77 -1.87 -6.85 -2.24
CA ALA A 77 -2.11 -6.66 -0.83
C ALA A 77 -3.62 -6.59 -0.50
N LEU A 78 -4.39 -5.84 -1.29
CA LEU A 78 -5.86 -5.79 -1.17
C LEU A 78 -6.51 -7.15 -1.46
N MET A 79 -6.01 -7.93 -2.42
CA MET A 79 -6.50 -9.31 -2.64
C MET A 79 -6.26 -10.21 -1.42
N VAL A 80 -5.12 -10.08 -0.73
CA VAL A 80 -4.86 -10.84 0.49
C VAL A 80 -5.80 -10.41 1.63
N VAL A 81 -6.05 -9.11 1.79
CA VAL A 81 -7.04 -8.61 2.77
C VAL A 81 -8.44 -9.11 2.45
N LEU A 82 -8.81 -9.19 1.18
CA LEU A 82 -10.09 -9.76 0.76
C LEU A 82 -10.21 -11.23 1.18
N ILE A 83 -9.17 -12.04 0.93
CA ILE A 83 -9.13 -13.45 1.35
C ILE A 83 -9.26 -13.55 2.88
N ALA A 84 -8.52 -12.74 3.63
CA ALA A 84 -8.59 -12.68 5.09
C ALA A 84 -10.02 -12.37 5.57
N CYS A 85 -10.69 -11.41 4.94
CA CYS A 85 -12.08 -11.09 5.24
C CYS A 85 -13.05 -12.25 4.96
N ARG A 86 -12.84 -12.99 3.85
CA ARG A 86 -13.64 -14.18 3.54
C ARG A 86 -13.43 -15.30 4.55
N LEU A 87 -12.22 -15.47 5.07
CA LEU A 87 -11.90 -16.44 6.12
C LEU A 87 -12.57 -16.07 7.44
N ASP A 88 -12.50 -14.80 7.81
CA ASP A 88 -13.14 -14.26 9.01
C ASP A 88 -14.66 -14.44 8.99
N MET A 89 -15.32 -14.18 7.85
CA MET A 89 -16.74 -14.47 7.68
C MET A 89 -17.08 -15.97 7.81
N LEU A 90 -16.16 -16.86 7.40
CA LEU A 90 -16.36 -18.31 7.51
C LEU A 90 -16.19 -18.82 8.94
N ILE A 91 -15.30 -18.21 9.71
CA ILE A 91 -14.99 -18.58 11.10
C ILE A 91 -15.87 -17.80 12.11
N GLY A 92 -16.51 -16.72 11.67
CA GLY A 92 -17.35 -15.86 12.50
C GLY A 92 -16.55 -14.87 13.36
N THR A 93 -15.37 -14.46 12.92
CA THR A 93 -14.47 -13.54 13.62
C THR A 93 -14.05 -12.38 12.71
N ASN A 94 -13.30 -11.41 13.21
CA ASN A 94 -12.65 -10.34 12.42
C ASN A 94 -11.11 -10.31 12.62
N PHE A 95 -10.58 -11.37 13.23
CA PHE A 95 -9.20 -11.38 13.71
C PHE A 95 -8.19 -11.47 12.56
N VAL A 96 -8.47 -12.29 11.54
CA VAL A 96 -7.52 -12.54 10.45
C VAL A 96 -7.41 -11.31 9.55
N ARG A 97 -8.54 -10.67 9.27
CA ARG A 97 -8.64 -9.43 8.50
C ARG A 97 -7.95 -8.28 9.20
N ASP A 98 -8.21 -8.07 10.50
CA ASP A 98 -7.58 -6.99 11.25
C ASP A 98 -6.06 -7.17 11.31
N ALA A 99 -5.60 -8.41 11.56
CA ALA A 99 -4.18 -8.73 11.53
C ALA A 99 -3.55 -8.46 10.14
N ALA A 100 -4.22 -8.87 9.06
CA ALA A 100 -3.75 -8.63 7.70
C ALA A 100 -3.68 -7.13 7.38
N VAL A 101 -4.73 -6.37 7.73
CA VAL A 101 -4.77 -4.91 7.52
C VAL A 101 -3.64 -4.23 8.28
N ILE A 102 -3.46 -4.54 9.57
CA ILE A 102 -2.38 -3.97 10.38
C ILE A 102 -1.01 -4.30 9.79
N ALA A 103 -0.80 -5.55 9.36
CA ALA A 103 0.46 -5.96 8.73
C ALA A 103 0.76 -5.14 7.46
N TYR A 104 -0.24 -4.93 6.59
CA TYR A 104 -0.05 -4.10 5.40
C TYR A 104 0.08 -2.60 5.74
N CYS A 105 -0.61 -2.09 6.75
CA CYS A 105 -0.41 -0.72 7.22
C CYS A 105 1.04 -0.48 7.67
N ILE A 106 1.65 -1.43 8.39
CA ILE A 106 3.05 -1.36 8.78
C ILE A 106 3.95 -1.29 7.53
N ASN A 107 3.70 -2.12 6.52
CA ASN A 107 4.47 -2.09 5.28
C ASN A 107 4.37 -0.74 4.55
N GLU A 108 3.18 -0.15 4.46
CA GLU A 108 2.98 1.17 3.85
C GLU A 108 3.65 2.28 4.68
N ILE A 109 3.59 2.21 6.02
CA ILE A 109 4.27 3.17 6.90
C ILE A 109 5.79 3.12 6.67
N LEU A 110 6.39 1.93 6.61
CA LEU A 110 7.83 1.79 6.33
C LEU A 110 8.20 2.47 5.00
N SER A 111 7.43 2.18 3.94
CA SER A 111 7.63 2.77 2.61
C SER A 111 7.47 4.30 2.59
N ILE A 112 6.49 4.84 3.32
CA ILE A 112 6.31 6.30 3.47
C ILE A 112 7.51 6.93 4.17
N VAL A 113 8.00 6.31 5.26
CA VAL A 113 9.14 6.84 6.01
C VAL A 113 10.41 6.81 5.15
N GLU A 114 10.60 5.78 4.33
CA GLU A 114 11.69 5.73 3.34
C GLU A 114 11.58 6.86 2.32
N ASN A 115 10.40 7.06 1.72
CA ASN A 115 10.17 8.15 0.78
C ASN A 115 10.40 9.52 1.43
N ALA A 116 9.97 9.71 2.68
CA ALA A 116 10.20 10.94 3.45
C ALA A 116 11.69 11.21 3.67
N GLY A 117 12.48 10.19 3.98
CA GLY A 117 13.93 10.30 4.12
C GLY A 117 14.61 10.70 2.81
N LEU A 118 14.17 10.13 1.68
CA LEU A 118 14.65 10.52 0.36
C LEU A 118 14.28 11.96 -0.02
N MET A 119 13.18 12.48 0.52
CA MET A 119 12.78 13.88 0.38
C MET A 119 13.53 14.84 1.31
N GLY A 120 14.43 14.34 2.17
CA GLY A 120 15.20 15.15 3.11
C GLY A 120 14.44 15.53 4.39
N VAL A 121 13.32 14.86 4.69
CA VAL A 121 12.61 15.04 5.96
C VAL A 121 13.50 14.46 7.08
N PRO A 122 13.84 15.24 8.13
CA PRO A 122 14.67 14.74 9.21
C PRO A 122 13.91 13.67 10.01
N ILE A 123 14.37 12.42 9.91
CA ILE A 123 13.78 11.29 10.63
C ILE A 123 14.58 11.06 11.91
N PRO A 124 13.94 11.02 13.08
CA PRO A 124 14.61 10.71 14.35
C PRO A 124 15.38 9.39 14.30
N GLU A 125 16.62 9.38 14.81
CA GLU A 125 17.48 8.17 14.84
C GLU A 125 16.80 6.89 15.36
N PRO A 126 15.97 6.91 16.42
CA PRO A 126 15.32 5.70 16.91
C PRO A 126 14.42 5.04 15.85
N ILE A 127 13.77 5.86 15.02
CA ILE A 127 12.89 5.38 13.95
C ILE A 127 13.72 4.77 12.84
N THR A 128 14.79 5.45 12.41
CA THR A 128 15.72 4.94 11.38
C THR A 128 16.29 3.57 11.77
N LYS A 129 16.78 3.43 13.00
CA LYS A 129 17.31 2.16 13.53
C LYS A 129 16.26 1.06 13.58
N ALA A 130 15.03 1.38 13.99
CA ALA A 130 13.93 0.43 14.02
C ALA A 130 13.59 -0.08 12.60
N ILE A 131 13.59 0.82 11.62
CA ILE A 131 13.32 0.49 10.21
C ILE A 131 14.41 -0.41 9.63
N GLU A 132 15.69 -0.11 9.90
CA GLU A 132 16.81 -0.95 9.46
C GLU A 132 16.71 -2.38 9.99
N ILE A 133 16.36 -2.55 11.27
CA ILE A 133 16.15 -3.89 11.86
C ILE A 133 15.00 -4.63 11.17
N LEU A 134 13.90 -3.94 10.86
CA LEU A 134 12.75 -4.52 10.18
C LEU A 134 13.09 -4.91 8.74
N LYS A 135 13.90 -4.10 8.04
CA LYS A 135 14.40 -4.41 6.68
C LYS A 135 15.29 -5.64 6.67
N ASN A 136 16.29 -5.68 7.54
CA ASN A 136 17.24 -6.80 7.61
C ASN A 136 16.52 -8.13 7.86
N LYS A 137 15.49 -8.14 8.72
CA LYS A 137 14.65 -9.32 8.95
C LYS A 137 13.83 -9.77 7.74
N ASN A 138 13.45 -8.87 6.85
CA ASN A 138 12.75 -9.23 5.63
C ASN A 138 13.71 -9.85 4.60
N GLU A 139 14.93 -9.31 4.47
CA GLU A 139 15.96 -9.84 3.54
C GLU A 139 16.50 -11.21 3.98
N GLU A 140 16.65 -11.45 5.30
CA GLU A 140 17.03 -12.77 5.85
C GLU A 140 15.97 -13.85 5.56
N LYS A 141 14.68 -13.48 5.52
CA LYS A 141 13.60 -14.41 5.18
C LYS A 141 13.57 -14.75 3.69
N GLU A 142 13.93 -13.83 2.80
CA GLU A 142 14.03 -14.09 1.36
C GLU A 142 15.26 -14.96 1.01
N SER A 143 16.35 -14.84 1.77
CA SER A 143 17.58 -15.63 1.57
C SER A 143 17.59 -16.99 2.28
N GLY A 144 16.72 -17.21 3.28
CA GLY A 144 16.57 -18.48 3.99
C GLY A 144 15.66 -19.54 3.33
N GLY A 145 15.04 -19.22 2.19
CA GLY A 145 14.06 -20.09 1.49
C GLY A 145 14.64 -21.05 0.45
N THR A 146 15.97 -21.12 0.28
CA THR A 146 16.62 -22.12 -0.60
C THR A 146 17.44 -23.10 0.25
N LYS A 147 16.76 -24.03 0.92
CA LYS A 147 17.29 -25.34 1.28
C LYS A 147 16.19 -26.38 1.18
#